data_AF-A0A966B5U0-F1
#
_entry.id   AF-A0A966B5U0-F1
#
_cell.length_a   1.000
_cell.length_b   1.000
_cell.length_c   1.000
_cell.angle_alpha   90.00
_cell.angle_beta   90.00
_cell.angle_gamma   90.00
#
_symmetry.space_group_name_H-M   'P 1'
#
loop_
_entity.id
_entity.type
_entity.pdbx_description
1 polymer ?
#
loop_
_entity_poly.entity_id
_entity_poly.type
_entity_poly.pdbx_seq_one_letter_code
_entity_poly.pdbx_strand_id
1 'polypeptide(L)'
;MKPYSSLLSILLLFTISSKQASSEPSIQSAYLGALDVPPFLLSIVTGCPQNFGDDGMPLVLSVQVKASSLSPEAFRVISKNGVHSTPNCATLEPAIESNELHTILLAGPIADPNDLPDRVEIIGAVEDINGNSLTGLVSPTVTVGSSTGPALINAYLFNQVGGPAESSPRALQLVWNGGVTGSRGGDLGEAELNAIQLIDCDGNRHAPLVFDDLGDGDNYVELYIPEGIVVNRIEVDANFFYDPANFPNQFTSVQVTSLLPSAQAVELQYDLSSVGFNSVQFLGTPALPYRIFFSADLRNWNCIGSATADSDTGAFFFEHKRELEQIGFYRATP
;
A
#
# COMPACT_ATOMS: atom_id res chain seq x y z
N MET A 1 -5.44 -46.44 40.60
CA MET A 1 -5.06 -46.47 39.17
C MET A 1 -5.86 -45.38 38.47
N LYS A 2 -5.19 -44.29 38.07
CA LYS A 2 -5.77 -43.22 37.24
C LYS A 2 -5.39 -43.53 35.78
N PRO A 3 -6.31 -43.42 34.79
CA PRO A 3 -5.93 -43.64 33.40
C PRO A 3 -5.16 -42.40 32.92
N TYR A 4 -3.95 -42.62 32.40
CA TYR A 4 -3.25 -41.63 31.60
C TYR A 4 -3.95 -41.56 30.24
N SER A 5 -4.61 -40.44 29.95
CA SER A 5 -5.05 -40.13 28.59
C SER A 5 -3.84 -39.60 27.83
N SER A 6 -3.30 -40.44 26.93
CA SER A 6 -2.23 -40.08 26.00
C SER A 6 -2.81 -39.18 24.91
N LEU A 7 -2.62 -37.86 25.02
CA LEU A 7 -2.86 -36.92 23.93
C LEU A 7 -1.79 -37.12 22.87
N LEU A 8 -2.18 -37.80 21.79
CA LEU A 8 -1.38 -37.96 20.58
C LEU A 8 -1.36 -36.61 19.84
N SER A 9 -0.28 -35.83 20.01
CA SER A 9 -0.04 -34.63 19.20
C SER A 9 0.33 -35.07 17.79
N ILE A 10 -0.62 -35.02 16.87
CA ILE A 10 -0.36 -35.22 15.45
C ILE A 10 0.15 -33.88 14.90
N LEU A 11 1.46 -33.77 14.76
CA LEU A 11 2.12 -32.65 14.09
C LEU A 11 1.95 -32.85 12.56
N LEU A 12 0.84 -32.38 11.98
CA LEU A 12 0.75 -32.25 10.53
C LEU A 12 1.58 -31.04 10.11
N LEU A 13 2.82 -31.29 9.70
CA LEU A 13 3.62 -30.35 8.93
C LEU A 13 3.00 -30.21 7.54
N PHE A 14 2.00 -29.35 7.39
CA PHE A 14 1.66 -28.84 6.08
C PHE A 14 2.76 -27.88 5.67
N THR A 15 3.65 -28.32 4.77
CA THR A 15 4.41 -27.40 3.94
C THR A 15 3.41 -26.72 3.00
N ILE A 16 2.72 -25.70 3.50
CA ILE A 16 2.09 -24.73 2.61
C ILE A 16 3.27 -24.01 1.99
N SER A 17 3.67 -24.46 0.80
CA SER A 17 4.53 -23.68 -0.06
C SER A 17 3.84 -22.32 -0.15
N SER A 18 4.45 -21.30 0.45
CA SER A 18 4.01 -19.93 0.27
C SER A 18 4.28 -19.59 -1.17
N LYS A 19 3.41 -20.04 -2.08
CA LYS A 19 2.93 -19.12 -3.09
C LYS A 19 2.34 -17.99 -2.27
N GLN A 20 3.17 -16.99 -2.00
CA GLN A 20 2.69 -15.62 -1.90
C GLN A 20 1.63 -15.54 -2.99
N ALA A 21 0.37 -15.34 -2.59
CA ALA A 21 -0.68 -15.11 -3.55
C ALA A 21 -0.27 -13.80 -4.23
N SER A 22 0.58 -13.93 -5.26
CA SER A 22 0.90 -12.88 -6.20
C SER A 22 -0.44 -12.61 -6.82
N SER A 23 -1.14 -11.61 -6.29
CA SER A 23 -2.28 -11.03 -6.96
C SER A 23 -1.81 -10.74 -8.37
N GLU A 24 -2.59 -11.18 -9.36
CA GLU A 24 -2.35 -10.84 -10.75
C GLU A 24 -2.06 -9.34 -10.85
N PRO A 25 -1.05 -8.92 -11.65
CA PRO A 25 -0.73 -7.51 -11.82
C PRO A 25 -1.98 -6.69 -12.12
N SER A 26 -2.08 -5.52 -11.53
CA SER A 26 -3.23 -4.63 -11.70
C SER A 26 -2.80 -3.18 -11.66
N ILE A 27 -3.56 -2.33 -12.35
CA ILE A 27 -3.53 -0.89 -12.11
C ILE A 27 -4.43 -0.64 -10.91
N GLN A 28 -3.87 -0.09 -9.84
CA GLN A 28 -4.58 0.18 -8.60
C GLN A 28 -5.23 1.57 -8.60
N SER A 29 -4.65 2.51 -9.35
CA SER A 29 -5.16 3.87 -9.47
C SER A 29 -4.80 4.51 -10.81
N ALA A 30 -5.67 5.39 -11.28
CA ALA A 30 -5.39 6.39 -12.30
C ALA A 30 -5.94 7.74 -11.83
N TYR A 31 -5.09 8.76 -11.75
CA TYR A 31 -5.46 10.05 -11.17
C TYR A 31 -5.14 11.20 -12.10
N LEU A 32 -6.13 11.98 -12.50
CA LEU A 32 -5.94 13.20 -13.29
C LEU A 32 -5.74 14.38 -12.33
N GLY A 33 -4.47 14.71 -12.04
CA GLY A 33 -4.09 15.68 -11.01
C GLY A 33 -3.39 16.94 -11.51
N ALA A 34 -2.73 16.84 -12.67
CA ALA A 34 -2.02 17.96 -13.29
C ALA A 34 -2.85 18.44 -14.49
N LEU A 35 -3.82 19.32 -14.23
CA LEU A 35 -4.67 19.94 -15.25
C LEU A 35 -4.11 21.30 -15.66
N ASP A 36 -3.99 21.53 -16.97
CA ASP A 36 -3.52 22.81 -17.54
C ASP A 36 -2.19 23.31 -16.92
N VAL A 37 -1.31 22.38 -16.53
CA VAL A 37 -0.03 22.71 -15.89
C VAL A 37 0.86 23.44 -16.92
N PRO A 38 1.53 24.55 -16.52
CA PRO A 38 2.49 25.21 -17.40
C PRO A 38 3.49 24.19 -17.98
N PRO A 39 3.70 24.14 -19.31
CA PRO A 39 4.47 23.06 -19.93
C PRO A 39 5.87 22.90 -19.37
N PHE A 40 6.52 24.00 -18.99
CA PHE A 40 7.84 23.97 -18.36
C PHE A 40 7.86 23.22 -17.02
N LEU A 41 6.81 23.36 -16.19
CA LEU A 41 6.72 22.65 -14.92
C LEU A 41 6.48 21.16 -15.15
N LEU A 42 5.55 20.82 -16.06
CA LEU A 42 5.27 19.42 -16.38
C LEU A 42 6.47 18.73 -17.06
N SER A 43 7.25 19.45 -17.86
CA SER A 43 8.50 18.93 -18.44
C SER A 43 9.58 18.63 -17.40
N ILE A 44 9.65 19.40 -16.30
CA ILE A 44 10.58 19.11 -15.20
C ILE A 44 10.18 17.81 -14.51
N VAL A 45 8.89 17.66 -14.17
CA VAL A 45 8.38 16.49 -13.45
C VAL A 45 8.44 15.22 -14.30
N THR A 46 8.12 15.31 -15.59
CA THR A 46 8.06 14.14 -16.49
C THR A 46 9.39 13.77 -17.12
N GLY A 47 10.37 14.68 -17.15
CA GLY A 47 11.58 14.53 -17.97
C GLY A 47 11.32 14.53 -19.49
N CYS A 48 10.09 14.84 -19.93
CA CYS A 48 9.67 14.83 -21.33
C CYS A 48 9.36 16.25 -21.84
N PRO A 49 9.53 16.54 -23.14
CA PRO A 49 8.99 17.77 -23.74
C PRO A 49 7.46 17.81 -23.63
N GLN A 50 6.91 18.93 -23.14
CA GLN A 50 5.47 19.15 -22.97
C GLN A 50 4.97 20.36 -23.76
N ASN A 51 3.69 20.35 -24.10
CA ASN A 51 2.97 21.38 -24.83
C ASN A 51 1.90 22.04 -23.96
N PHE A 52 1.42 23.20 -24.38
CA PHE A 52 0.27 23.84 -23.75
C PHE A 52 -0.97 22.94 -23.84
N GLY A 53 -1.61 22.72 -22.70
CA GLY A 53 -2.77 21.84 -22.58
C GLY A 53 -2.43 20.37 -22.42
N ASP A 54 -1.15 20.01 -22.24
CA ASP A 54 -0.80 18.67 -21.79
C ASP A 54 -1.16 18.53 -20.30
N ASP A 55 -1.84 17.45 -19.97
CA ASP A 55 -2.20 17.05 -18.62
C ASP A 55 -1.27 15.95 -18.10
N GLY A 56 -1.19 15.79 -16.78
CA GLY A 56 -0.47 14.71 -16.12
C GLY A 56 -1.40 13.76 -15.36
N MET A 57 -1.17 12.46 -15.54
CA MET A 57 -1.95 11.38 -14.94
C MET A 57 -1.05 10.26 -14.42
N PRO A 58 -0.71 10.21 -13.13
CA PRO A 58 -0.07 9.04 -12.53
C PRO A 58 -1.00 7.82 -12.53
N LEU A 59 -0.41 6.69 -12.89
CA LEU A 59 -0.96 5.34 -12.79
C LEU A 59 -0.16 4.57 -11.75
N VAL A 60 -0.81 4.11 -10.68
CA VAL A 60 -0.13 3.28 -9.67
C VAL A 60 -0.46 1.82 -9.91
N LEU A 61 0.57 0.97 -9.98
CA LEU A 61 0.47 -0.45 -10.27
C LEU A 61 0.79 -1.30 -9.03
N SER A 62 0.19 -2.49 -8.95
CA SER A 62 0.50 -3.45 -7.89
C SER A 62 1.88 -4.10 -8.01
N VAL A 63 2.64 -3.79 -9.07
CA VAL A 63 3.96 -4.34 -9.37
C VAL A 63 4.91 -3.25 -9.84
N GLN A 64 6.21 -3.46 -9.62
CA GLN A 64 7.26 -2.59 -10.14
C GLN A 64 7.39 -2.75 -11.65
N VAL A 65 7.50 -1.62 -12.34
CA VAL A 65 7.52 -1.50 -13.78
C VAL A 65 8.95 -1.36 -14.27
N LYS A 66 9.24 -2.03 -15.38
CA LYS A 66 10.54 -1.92 -16.03
C LYS A 66 10.56 -0.67 -16.90
N ALA A 67 11.28 0.36 -16.45
CA ALA A 67 11.38 1.66 -17.13
C ALA A 67 11.68 1.56 -18.64
N SER A 68 12.58 0.67 -19.04
CA SER A 68 12.99 0.49 -20.44
C SER A 68 11.90 -0.08 -21.36
N SER A 69 10.78 -0.56 -20.80
CA SER A 69 9.62 -1.05 -21.57
C SER A 69 8.59 0.04 -21.86
N LEU A 70 8.72 1.22 -21.24
CA LEU A 70 7.75 2.30 -21.39
C LEU A 70 7.85 2.97 -22.77
N SER A 71 6.70 3.09 -23.41
CA SER A 71 6.48 3.93 -24.60
C SER A 71 5.08 4.54 -24.49
N PRO A 72 4.90 5.83 -24.83
CA PRO A 72 3.59 6.48 -24.74
C PRO A 72 2.50 5.77 -25.55
N GLU A 73 2.85 5.20 -26.71
CA GLU A 73 1.95 4.47 -27.59
C GLU A 73 1.45 3.14 -27.00
N ALA A 74 2.08 2.65 -25.93
CA ALA A 74 1.61 1.49 -25.19
C ALA A 74 0.38 1.78 -24.33
N PHE A 75 -0.03 3.05 -24.20
CA PHE A 75 -1.15 3.47 -23.37
C PHE A 75 -2.27 4.08 -24.22
N ARG A 76 -3.49 3.83 -23.77
CA ARG A 76 -4.70 4.46 -24.32
C ARG A 76 -5.53 5.00 -23.17
N VAL A 77 -5.76 6.30 -23.17
CA VAL A 77 -6.72 6.95 -22.28
C VAL A 77 -8.06 7.00 -23.00
N ILE A 78 -9.13 6.58 -22.32
CA ILE A 78 -10.48 6.53 -22.88
C ILE A 78 -11.37 7.47 -22.06
N SER A 79 -12.02 8.41 -22.73
CA SER A 79 -12.97 9.34 -22.11
C SER A 79 -14.32 8.71 -21.79
N LYS A 80 -15.17 9.44 -21.06
CA LYS A 80 -16.54 9.02 -20.74
C LYS A 80 -17.40 8.80 -21.98
N ASN A 81 -17.18 9.56 -23.07
CA ASN A 81 -17.86 9.34 -24.34
C ASN A 81 -17.16 8.29 -25.24
N GLY A 82 -16.07 7.67 -24.77
CA GLY A 82 -15.34 6.64 -25.51
C GLY A 82 -14.34 7.19 -26.51
N VAL A 83 -13.97 8.47 -26.42
CA VAL A 83 -12.89 9.04 -27.25
C VAL A 83 -11.55 8.50 -26.75
N HIS A 84 -10.68 8.11 -27.67
CA HIS A 84 -9.35 7.60 -27.35
C HIS A 84 -8.31 8.70 -27.52
N SER A 85 -7.45 8.87 -26.52
CA SER A 85 -6.24 9.68 -26.59
C SER A 85 -5.02 8.83 -26.26
N THR A 86 -3.88 9.25 -26.82
CA THR A 86 -2.56 8.63 -26.58
C THR A 86 -1.70 9.69 -25.90
N PRO A 87 -1.08 9.40 -24.75
CA PRO A 87 -0.14 10.32 -24.14
C PRO A 87 1.06 10.56 -25.07
N ASN A 88 1.76 11.68 -24.89
CA ASN A 88 3.02 11.95 -25.57
C ASN A 88 4.25 11.56 -24.72
N CYS A 89 4.03 11.28 -23.43
CA CYS A 89 5.04 10.83 -22.49
C CYS A 89 4.48 9.74 -21.57
N ALA A 90 5.30 8.73 -21.30
CA ALA A 90 5.08 7.72 -20.27
C ALA A 90 6.42 7.48 -19.59
N THR A 91 6.50 7.76 -18.29
CA THR A 91 7.76 7.78 -17.53
C THR A 91 7.54 7.23 -16.12
N LEU A 92 8.62 6.85 -15.44
CA LEU A 92 8.58 6.60 -13.99
C LEU A 92 8.98 7.85 -13.19
N GLU A 93 9.45 8.91 -13.85
CA GLU A 93 9.78 10.16 -13.17
C GLU A 93 8.53 10.77 -12.49
N PRO A 94 8.64 11.30 -11.26
CA PRO A 94 9.86 11.35 -10.42
C PRO A 94 10.12 10.10 -9.56
N ALA A 95 9.17 9.16 -9.48
CA ALA A 95 9.24 7.91 -8.70
C ALA A 95 10.24 6.88 -9.27
N ILE A 96 11.51 7.24 -9.29
CA ILE A 96 12.61 6.45 -9.87
C ILE A 96 13.42 5.67 -8.84
N GLU A 97 13.11 5.82 -7.56
CA GLU A 97 13.76 5.04 -6.51
C GLU A 97 13.40 3.56 -6.62
N SER A 98 14.30 2.69 -6.17
CA SER A 98 14.18 1.25 -6.41
C SER A 98 12.97 0.59 -5.76
N ASN A 99 12.37 1.23 -4.75
CA ASN A 99 11.15 0.85 -4.04
C ASN A 99 9.88 1.47 -4.66
N GLU A 100 10.01 2.41 -5.60
CA GLU A 100 8.93 3.32 -6.02
C GLU A 100 8.51 3.17 -7.48
N LEU A 101 9.15 2.24 -8.19
CA LEU A 101 8.91 1.95 -9.60
C LEU A 101 7.50 1.38 -9.92
N HIS A 102 6.51 1.58 -9.04
CA HIS A 102 5.11 1.21 -9.26
C HIS A 102 4.29 2.30 -9.92
N THR A 103 4.79 3.54 -10.02
CA THR A 103 4.03 4.66 -10.57
C THR A 103 4.52 5.02 -11.97
N ILE A 104 3.62 4.95 -12.96
CA ILE A 104 3.86 5.47 -14.31
C ILE A 104 3.17 6.82 -14.41
N LEU A 105 3.91 7.89 -14.67
CA LEU A 105 3.35 9.18 -15.02
C LEU A 105 3.08 9.25 -16.52
N LEU A 106 1.81 9.32 -16.90
CA LEU A 106 1.40 9.67 -18.26
C LEU A 106 1.28 11.18 -18.40
N ALA A 107 1.76 11.73 -19.51
CA ALA A 107 1.51 13.12 -19.86
C ALA A 107 1.18 13.30 -21.34
N GLY A 108 0.40 14.33 -21.65
CA GLY A 108 -0.01 14.68 -23.01
C GLY A 108 -1.43 15.24 -23.07
N PRO A 109 -2.02 15.36 -24.27
CA PRO A 109 -3.39 15.85 -24.44
C PRO A 109 -4.40 14.74 -24.10
N ILE A 110 -4.43 14.35 -22.83
CA ILE A 110 -5.14 13.17 -22.35
C ILE A 110 -6.48 13.48 -21.68
N ALA A 111 -6.79 14.76 -21.41
CA ALA A 111 -8.11 15.18 -20.95
C ALA A 111 -8.74 16.26 -21.85
N ASP A 112 -10.07 16.21 -21.96
CA ASP A 112 -10.91 17.29 -22.46
C ASP A 112 -11.81 17.75 -21.31
N PRO A 113 -11.85 19.04 -20.94
CA PRO A 113 -12.75 19.55 -19.90
C PRO A 113 -14.24 19.21 -20.12
N ASN A 114 -14.67 18.99 -21.36
CA ASN A 114 -16.04 18.61 -21.71
C ASN A 114 -16.25 17.09 -21.78
N ASP A 115 -15.17 16.30 -21.77
CA ASP A 115 -15.20 14.85 -21.86
C ASP A 115 -14.00 14.24 -21.12
N LEU A 116 -14.09 14.28 -19.79
CA LEU A 116 -13.01 13.84 -18.90
C LEU A 116 -12.68 12.34 -19.12
N PRO A 117 -11.42 11.95 -18.88
CA PRO A 117 -11.00 10.55 -18.93
C PRO A 117 -11.81 9.68 -17.96
N ASP A 118 -12.12 8.46 -18.40
CA ASP A 118 -12.83 7.44 -17.64
C ASP A 118 -11.90 6.31 -17.20
N ARG A 119 -10.99 5.85 -18.07
CA ARG A 119 -10.06 4.76 -17.75
C ARG A 119 -8.83 4.79 -18.65
N VAL A 120 -7.81 4.04 -18.26
CA VAL A 120 -6.58 3.82 -19.03
C VAL A 120 -6.40 2.34 -19.31
N GLU A 121 -6.00 2.02 -20.54
CA GLU A 121 -5.65 0.67 -20.97
C GLU A 121 -4.17 0.61 -21.33
N ILE A 122 -3.49 -0.46 -20.90
CA ILE A 122 -2.16 -0.82 -21.41
C ILE A 122 -2.36 -1.71 -22.64
N ILE A 123 -2.12 -1.15 -23.83
CA ILE A 123 -2.35 -1.82 -25.12
C ILE A 123 -1.06 -2.29 -25.79
N GLY A 124 0.10 -1.82 -25.32
CA GLY A 124 1.42 -2.17 -25.84
C GLY A 124 2.25 -3.00 -24.86
N ALA A 125 3.51 -3.25 -25.25
CA ALA A 125 4.43 -4.12 -24.53
C ALA A 125 5.08 -3.42 -23.32
N VAL A 126 4.31 -3.23 -22.25
CA VAL A 126 4.83 -2.83 -20.94
C VAL A 126 5.14 -4.08 -20.13
N GLU A 127 6.27 -4.08 -19.42
CA GLU A 127 6.72 -5.19 -18.59
C GLU A 127 6.88 -4.77 -17.13
N ASP A 128 6.63 -5.71 -16.21
CA ASP A 128 7.15 -5.60 -14.84
C ASP A 128 8.67 -5.86 -14.81
N ILE A 129 9.31 -5.61 -13.66
CA ILE A 129 10.75 -5.84 -13.49
C ILE A 129 11.19 -7.31 -13.67
N ASN A 130 10.24 -8.26 -13.60
CA ASN A 130 10.48 -9.69 -13.80
C ASN A 130 10.29 -10.10 -15.28
N GLY A 131 9.90 -9.17 -16.15
CA GLY A 131 9.62 -9.43 -17.57
C GLY A 131 8.23 -9.99 -17.85
N ASN A 132 7.30 -9.94 -16.88
CA ASN A 132 5.91 -10.30 -17.14
C ASN A 132 5.21 -9.17 -17.90
N SER A 133 4.41 -9.52 -18.89
CA SER A 133 3.63 -8.56 -19.67
C SER A 133 2.49 -7.96 -18.84
N LEU A 134 2.34 -6.63 -18.94
CA LEU A 134 1.25 -5.85 -18.35
C LEU A 134 0.20 -5.44 -19.41
N THR A 135 0.30 -5.96 -20.63
CA THR A 135 -0.66 -5.70 -21.71
C THR A 135 -2.04 -6.25 -21.35
N GLY A 136 -3.07 -5.45 -21.59
CA GLY A 136 -4.46 -5.78 -21.31
C GLY A 136 -4.94 -5.34 -19.92
N LEU A 137 -4.07 -4.79 -19.07
CA LEU A 137 -4.51 -4.17 -17.83
C LEU A 137 -5.35 -2.92 -18.12
N VAL A 138 -6.41 -2.77 -17.32
CA VAL A 138 -7.35 -1.65 -17.38
C VAL A 138 -7.42 -1.03 -16.00
N SER A 139 -7.33 0.30 -15.93
CA SER A 139 -7.44 1.02 -14.66
C SER A 139 -8.86 0.96 -14.09
N PRO A 140 -9.02 1.18 -12.78
CA PRO A 140 -10.26 1.68 -12.23
C PRO A 140 -10.68 2.99 -12.91
N THR A 141 -11.90 3.45 -12.62
CA THR A 141 -12.34 4.77 -13.08
C THR A 141 -11.35 5.84 -12.67
N VAL A 142 -10.94 6.68 -13.62
CA VAL A 142 -10.00 7.78 -13.39
C VAL A 142 -10.57 8.72 -12.33
N THR A 143 -9.79 8.94 -11.28
CA THR A 143 -10.11 9.92 -10.26
C THR A 143 -9.71 11.30 -10.77
N VAL A 144 -10.65 12.24 -10.74
CA VAL A 144 -10.41 13.62 -11.20
C VAL A 144 -10.10 14.49 -9.99
N GLY A 145 -8.86 14.97 -9.90
CA GLY A 145 -8.35 15.68 -8.73
C GLY A 145 -9.16 16.92 -8.37
N SER A 146 -9.69 17.62 -9.37
CA SER A 146 -10.55 18.79 -9.16
C SER A 146 -11.84 18.52 -8.39
N SER A 147 -12.22 17.25 -8.19
CA SER A 147 -13.42 16.84 -7.46
C SER A 147 -13.13 16.32 -6.05
N THR A 148 -11.97 15.70 -5.82
CA THR A 148 -11.69 14.94 -4.58
C THR A 148 -10.31 15.18 -3.98
N GLY A 149 -9.38 15.81 -4.70
CA GLY A 149 -7.97 15.86 -4.34
C GLY A 149 -7.31 14.48 -4.28
N PRO A 150 -6.07 14.41 -3.80
CA PRO A 150 -5.31 13.17 -3.73
C PRO A 150 -5.83 12.29 -2.58
N ALA A 151 -5.58 10.98 -2.67
CA ALA A 151 -5.94 10.02 -1.64
C ALA A 151 -4.87 8.94 -1.51
N LEU A 152 -4.63 8.47 -0.28
CA LEU A 152 -3.85 7.28 -0.02
C LEU A 152 -4.52 6.08 -0.66
N ILE A 153 -3.72 5.28 -1.36
CA ILE A 153 -4.15 4.03 -1.99
C ILE A 153 -3.42 2.81 -1.42
N ASN A 154 -2.17 2.99 -0.96
CA ASN A 154 -1.42 1.95 -0.27
C ASN A 154 -0.58 2.52 0.87
N ALA A 155 -0.20 1.62 1.78
CA ALA A 155 0.83 1.85 2.76
C ALA A 155 1.65 0.57 2.93
N TYR A 156 2.97 0.67 2.81
CA TYR A 156 3.88 -0.46 2.87
C TYR A 156 4.80 -0.35 4.08
N LEU A 157 4.88 -1.42 4.87
CA LEU A 157 5.85 -1.54 5.96
C LEU A 157 7.12 -2.20 5.44
N PHE A 158 8.26 -1.57 5.66
CA PHE A 158 9.58 -2.06 5.25
C PHE A 158 10.63 -1.83 6.34
N ASN A 159 11.80 -2.45 6.19
CA ASN A 159 12.91 -2.29 7.14
C ASN A 159 13.65 -1.00 6.86
N GLN A 160 13.80 -0.16 7.88
CA GLN A 160 14.59 1.07 7.80
C GLN A 160 15.28 1.29 9.13
N VAL A 161 16.60 1.38 9.08
CA VAL A 161 17.43 1.64 10.26
C VAL A 161 17.95 3.05 10.16
N GLY A 162 17.71 3.84 11.20
CA GLY A 162 17.98 5.27 11.19
C GLY A 162 16.77 6.03 11.72
N GLY A 163 16.82 7.36 11.62
CA GLY A 163 15.74 8.23 12.07
C GLY A 163 15.91 8.80 13.48
N PRO A 164 14.90 9.53 13.97
CA PRO A 164 14.88 10.10 15.30
C PRO A 164 15.05 9.06 16.41
N ALA A 165 15.40 9.52 17.62
CA ALA A 165 15.38 8.67 18.81
C ALA A 165 13.99 8.02 18.97
N GLU A 166 13.97 6.78 19.48
CA GLU A 166 12.73 6.00 19.69
C GLU A 166 12.02 5.56 18.39
N SER A 167 12.70 5.64 17.25
CA SER A 167 12.19 5.06 15.99
C SER A 167 12.23 3.54 16.03
N SER A 168 11.15 2.93 15.54
CA SER A 168 11.13 1.53 15.11
C SER A 168 12.22 1.28 14.05
N PRO A 169 12.81 0.08 13.98
CA PRO A 169 13.70 -0.31 12.87
C PRO A 169 12.92 -0.58 11.55
N ARG A 170 11.78 0.09 11.39
CA ARG A 170 10.84 -0.01 10.28
C ARG A 170 10.18 1.34 10.05
N ALA A 171 9.85 1.59 8.80
CA ALA A 171 9.12 2.77 8.38
C ALA A 171 7.92 2.37 7.53
N LEU A 172 7.04 3.35 7.30
CA LEU A 172 5.92 3.22 6.38
C LEU A 172 6.20 4.05 5.14
N GLN A 173 6.08 3.43 3.98
CA GLN A 173 6.01 4.13 2.70
C GLN A 173 4.53 4.29 2.34
N LEU A 174 4.08 5.54 2.23
CA LEU A 174 2.74 5.89 1.82
C LEU A 174 2.71 6.09 0.32
N VAL A 175 1.69 5.54 -0.34
CA VAL A 175 1.50 5.75 -1.78
C VAL A 175 0.18 6.45 -2.00
N TRP A 176 0.27 7.63 -2.59
CA TRP A 176 -0.86 8.45 -2.99
C TRP A 176 -1.24 8.15 -4.45
N ASN A 177 -2.51 8.35 -4.80
CA ASN A 177 -2.95 8.17 -6.18
C ASN A 177 -2.38 9.22 -7.15
N GLY A 178 -1.91 10.37 -6.65
CA GLY A 178 -1.16 11.37 -7.39
C GLY A 178 -0.18 12.11 -6.50
N GLY A 179 0.63 12.99 -7.08
CA GLY A 179 1.64 13.74 -6.34
C GLY A 179 1.03 14.56 -5.20
N VAL A 180 1.76 14.70 -4.10
CA VAL A 180 1.26 15.36 -2.89
C VAL A 180 2.17 16.47 -2.41
N THR A 181 1.54 17.54 -1.94
CA THR A 181 2.18 18.73 -1.37
C THR A 181 1.39 19.23 -0.17
N GLY A 182 1.99 20.11 0.63
CA GLY A 182 1.28 20.95 1.56
C GLY A 182 0.50 22.05 0.84
N SER A 183 -0.24 22.87 1.59
CA SER A 183 -1.13 23.88 0.98
C SER A 183 -0.39 24.81 0.00
N ARG A 184 -0.97 25.01 -1.18
CA ARG A 184 -0.45 25.84 -2.29
C ARG A 184 0.92 25.41 -2.81
N GLY A 185 1.16 24.10 -2.86
CA GLY A 185 2.43 23.53 -3.31
C GLY A 185 3.57 23.74 -2.31
N GLY A 186 3.24 23.92 -1.03
CA GLY A 186 4.23 24.02 0.04
C GLY A 186 4.82 22.66 0.39
N ASP A 187 5.94 22.66 1.09
CA ASP A 187 6.54 21.43 1.61
C ASP A 187 5.62 20.78 2.67
N LEU A 188 5.62 19.46 2.74
CA LEU A 188 4.96 18.72 3.82
C LEU A 188 5.66 19.01 5.16
N GLY A 189 4.89 19.32 6.19
CA GLY A 189 5.44 19.71 7.48
C GLY A 189 4.59 19.23 8.67
N GLU A 190 4.72 19.94 9.79
CA GLU A 190 4.10 19.54 11.06
C GLU A 190 2.57 19.44 10.98
N ALA A 191 1.91 20.29 10.17
CA ALA A 191 0.46 20.24 10.00
C ALA A 191 0.02 18.93 9.32
N GLU A 192 0.70 18.56 8.24
CA GLU A 192 0.45 17.34 7.49
C GLU A 192 0.82 16.09 8.31
N LEU A 193 1.93 16.13 9.06
CA LEU A 193 2.34 15.03 9.94
C LEU A 193 1.29 14.76 11.03
N ASN A 194 0.75 15.82 11.64
CA ASN A 194 -0.29 15.73 12.68
C ASN A 194 -1.64 15.22 12.15
N ALA A 195 -1.89 15.35 10.84
CA ALA A 195 -3.09 14.85 10.18
C ALA A 195 -3.05 13.33 9.93
N ILE A 196 -1.89 12.69 10.12
CA ILE A 196 -1.71 11.25 9.95
C ILE A 196 -1.88 10.54 11.29
N GLN A 197 -2.68 9.48 11.30
CA GLN A 197 -2.91 8.62 12.46
C GLN A 197 -2.56 7.17 12.12
N LEU A 198 -1.65 6.60 12.90
CA LEU A 198 -1.29 5.19 12.84
C LEU A 198 -2.22 4.43 13.78
N ILE A 199 -2.99 3.49 13.24
CA ILE A 199 -3.99 2.72 13.99
C ILE A 199 -3.49 1.30 14.19
N ASP A 200 -3.40 0.85 15.43
CA ASP A 200 -3.06 -0.55 15.76
C ASP A 200 -4.29 -1.48 15.65
N CYS A 201 -4.11 -2.76 15.95
CA CYS A 201 -5.20 -3.75 15.88
C CYS A 201 -6.24 -3.63 16.99
N ASP A 202 -5.90 -2.97 18.10
CA ASP A 202 -6.83 -2.66 19.19
C ASP A 202 -7.62 -1.36 18.91
N GLY A 203 -7.27 -0.63 17.85
CA GLY A 203 -7.89 0.62 17.45
C GLY A 203 -7.31 1.84 18.15
N ASN A 204 -6.19 1.71 18.86
CA ASN A 204 -5.51 2.87 19.43
C ASN A 204 -4.86 3.70 18.34
N ARG A 205 -4.82 5.01 18.57
CA ARG A 205 -4.26 6.01 17.66
C ARG A 205 -2.87 6.42 18.13
N HIS A 206 -1.92 6.41 17.21
CA HIS A 206 -0.54 6.82 17.44
C HIS A 206 -0.12 7.83 16.37
N ALA A 207 0.76 8.76 16.72
CA ALA A 207 1.32 9.71 15.76
C ALA A 207 2.59 9.13 15.11
N PRO A 208 2.86 9.42 13.83
CA PRO A 208 4.19 9.22 13.25
C PRO A 208 5.21 10.17 13.89
N LEU A 209 6.50 9.85 13.77
CA LEU A 209 7.58 10.66 14.36
C LEU A 209 7.97 11.83 13.45
N VAL A 210 8.37 11.53 12.22
CA VAL A 210 8.78 12.50 11.20
C VAL A 210 8.52 11.92 9.81
N PHE A 211 8.41 12.80 8.82
CA PHE A 211 8.55 12.41 7.42
C PHE A 211 9.99 12.05 7.08
N ASP A 212 10.15 11.10 6.17
CA ASP A 212 11.35 10.94 5.36
C ASP A 212 10.94 11.10 3.89
N ASP A 213 11.95 11.16 3.01
CA ASP A 213 11.74 11.15 1.56
C ASP A 213 10.76 12.23 1.06
N LEU A 214 11.21 13.49 1.18
CA LEU A 214 10.43 14.66 0.78
C LEU A 214 11.16 15.46 -0.31
N GLY A 215 10.37 16.06 -1.21
CA GLY A 215 10.83 17.13 -2.10
C GLY A 215 11.44 16.66 -3.42
N ASP A 216 11.28 15.39 -3.75
CA ASP A 216 11.58 14.77 -5.04
C ASP A 216 10.40 14.93 -6.05
N GLY A 217 9.19 15.17 -5.52
CA GLY A 217 8.02 15.65 -6.26
C GLY A 217 7.09 14.54 -6.75
N ASP A 218 7.22 13.33 -6.22
CA ASP A 218 6.44 12.18 -6.63
C ASP A 218 5.18 11.97 -5.76
N ASN A 219 4.63 10.76 -5.76
CA ASN A 219 3.44 10.38 -5.01
C ASN A 219 3.74 9.47 -3.79
N TYR A 220 5.00 9.39 -3.39
CA TYR A 220 5.48 8.65 -2.24
C TYR A 220 5.79 9.61 -1.09
N VAL A 221 5.57 9.12 0.13
CA VAL A 221 5.93 9.82 1.36
C VAL A 221 6.30 8.76 2.39
N GLU A 222 7.46 8.87 3.01
CA GLU A 222 7.89 7.94 4.04
C GLU A 222 7.69 8.48 5.46
N LEU A 223 7.46 7.58 6.41
CA LEU A 223 7.22 7.91 7.82
C LEU A 223 8.01 7.02 8.76
N TYR A 224 8.72 7.64 9.69
CA TYR A 224 9.24 6.93 10.86
C TYR A 224 8.13 6.65 11.86
N ILE A 225 8.11 5.41 12.36
CA ILE A 225 7.12 4.91 13.31
C ILE A 225 7.74 4.88 14.72
N PRO A 226 6.99 5.22 15.79
CA PRO A 226 7.45 4.99 17.16
C PRO A 226 7.75 3.52 17.45
N GLU A 227 8.77 3.26 18.26
CA GLU A 227 9.11 1.91 18.71
C GLU A 227 7.94 1.24 19.46
N GLY A 228 7.80 -0.07 19.29
CA GLY A 228 6.79 -0.88 19.98
C GLY A 228 5.39 -0.84 19.37
N ILE A 229 5.16 -0.03 18.33
CA ILE A 229 3.88 0.06 17.65
C ILE A 229 3.81 -0.92 16.47
N VAL A 230 2.72 -1.68 16.40
CA VAL A 230 2.41 -2.57 15.27
C VAL A 230 1.23 -1.98 14.49
N VAL A 231 1.56 -1.21 13.45
CA VAL A 231 0.57 -0.45 12.68
C VAL A 231 -0.26 -1.38 11.81
N ASN A 232 -1.59 -1.30 11.94
CA ASN A 232 -2.53 -2.08 11.15
C ASN A 232 -3.12 -1.28 9.99
N ARG A 233 -3.46 -0.02 10.25
CA ARG A 233 -4.11 0.90 9.32
C ARG A 233 -3.54 2.30 9.47
N ILE A 234 -3.61 3.07 8.41
CA ILE A 234 -3.32 4.50 8.43
C ILE A 234 -4.60 5.25 8.12
N GLU A 235 -4.84 6.34 8.83
CA GLU A 235 -5.89 7.30 8.58
C GLU A 235 -5.26 8.66 8.35
N VAL A 236 -5.74 9.40 7.35
CA VAL A 236 -5.31 10.78 7.10
C VAL A 236 -6.52 11.68 7.03
N ASP A 237 -6.49 12.74 7.83
CA ASP A 237 -7.55 13.73 7.90
C ASP A 237 -7.65 14.53 6.58
N ALA A 238 -8.87 14.99 6.29
CA ALA A 238 -9.13 15.78 5.09
C ALA A 238 -8.51 17.18 5.18
N ASN A 239 -8.16 17.76 4.02
CA ASN A 239 -7.68 19.14 3.82
C ASN A 239 -6.25 19.46 4.28
N PHE A 240 -5.38 18.44 4.35
CA PHE A 240 -3.97 18.61 4.71
C PHE A 240 -3.02 18.34 3.54
N PHE A 241 -3.34 17.37 2.69
CA PHE A 241 -2.54 17.01 1.51
C PHE A 241 -3.20 17.55 0.26
N TYR A 242 -2.40 18.10 -0.66
CA TYR A 242 -2.88 18.78 -1.86
C TYR A 242 -2.20 18.20 -3.08
N ASP A 243 -2.96 17.99 -4.16
CA ASP A 243 -2.38 17.65 -5.45
C ASP A 243 -1.66 18.86 -6.09
N PRO A 244 -0.94 18.69 -7.22
CA PRO A 244 -0.25 19.81 -7.87
C PRO A 244 -1.17 20.94 -8.35
N ALA A 245 -2.47 20.66 -8.58
CA ALA A 245 -3.49 21.65 -8.87
C ALA A 245 -4.11 22.29 -7.61
N ASN A 246 -3.58 21.96 -6.44
CA ASN A 246 -3.94 22.45 -5.12
C ASN A 246 -5.37 22.10 -4.68
N PHE A 247 -5.87 20.94 -5.09
CA PHE A 247 -7.11 20.37 -4.55
C PHE A 247 -6.81 19.55 -3.28
N PRO A 248 -7.49 19.83 -2.15
CA PRO A 248 -7.26 19.15 -0.89
C PRO A 248 -7.78 17.71 -0.91
N ASN A 249 -7.08 16.83 -0.21
CA ASN A 249 -7.50 15.46 0.03
C ASN A 249 -8.80 15.39 0.83
N GLN A 250 -9.61 14.37 0.54
CA GLN A 250 -10.62 13.89 1.48
C GLN A 250 -10.00 12.99 2.54
N PHE A 251 -10.78 12.66 3.58
CA PHE A 251 -10.37 11.64 4.53
C PHE A 251 -10.09 10.34 3.78
N THR A 252 -8.94 9.73 4.05
CA THR A 252 -8.54 8.48 3.42
C THR A 252 -7.98 7.52 4.46
N SER A 253 -8.14 6.23 4.20
CA SER A 253 -7.63 5.19 5.08
C SER A 253 -7.26 3.93 4.31
N VAL A 254 -6.07 3.40 4.61
CA VAL A 254 -5.51 2.22 3.95
C VAL A 254 -4.96 1.25 4.98
N GLN A 255 -5.14 -0.04 4.73
CA GLN A 255 -4.52 -1.09 5.54
C GLN A 255 -3.02 -1.17 5.21
N VAL A 256 -2.20 -1.32 6.24
CA VAL A 256 -0.75 -1.49 6.06
C VAL A 256 -0.47 -2.87 5.49
N THR A 257 0.22 -2.92 4.36
CA THR A 257 0.72 -4.17 3.77
C THR A 257 2.17 -4.34 4.14
N SER A 258 2.54 -5.50 4.67
CA SER A 258 3.94 -5.79 5.00
C SER A 258 4.65 -6.32 3.77
N LEU A 259 5.77 -5.69 3.40
CA LEU A 259 6.71 -6.23 2.41
C LEU A 259 7.71 -7.20 3.05
N LEU A 260 7.62 -7.38 4.38
CA LEU A 260 8.44 -8.32 5.13
C LEU A 260 7.89 -9.75 5.00
N PRO A 261 8.75 -10.78 5.10
CA PRO A 261 8.30 -12.18 5.08
C PRO A 261 7.23 -12.45 6.14
N SER A 262 6.10 -13.01 5.71
CA SER A 262 5.02 -13.40 6.63
C SER A 262 5.42 -14.62 7.45
N ALA A 263 4.95 -14.68 8.71
CA ALA A 263 5.07 -15.89 9.53
C ALA A 263 4.04 -16.92 9.07
N GLN A 264 4.41 -18.19 9.11
CA GLN A 264 3.46 -19.27 8.91
C GLN A 264 2.88 -19.68 10.26
N ALA A 265 1.55 -19.74 10.35
CA ALA A 265 0.88 -20.37 11.47
C ALA A 265 1.11 -21.88 11.40
N VAL A 266 1.49 -22.50 12.52
CA VAL A 266 1.31 -23.95 12.67
C VAL A 266 -0.13 -24.12 13.11
N GLU A 267 -1.01 -24.52 12.18
CA GLU A 267 -2.44 -24.71 12.45
C GLU A 267 -2.62 -25.71 13.60
N LEU A 268 -3.19 -25.23 14.71
CA LEU A 268 -3.62 -26.09 15.80
C LEU A 268 -5.15 -26.11 15.81
N GLN A 269 -5.70 -27.25 15.37
CA GLN A 269 -7.09 -27.62 15.57
C GLN A 269 -7.31 -27.86 17.07
N TYR A 270 -8.11 -27.02 17.74
CA TYR A 270 -8.52 -27.27 19.12
C TYR A 270 -9.90 -27.93 19.17
N ASP A 271 -10.00 -28.96 20.00
CA ASP A 271 -11.24 -29.62 20.39
C ASP A 271 -11.95 -28.77 21.47
N LEU A 272 -13.16 -28.30 21.15
CA LEU A 272 -14.02 -27.50 22.03
C LEU A 272 -14.55 -28.29 23.25
N SER A 273 -14.15 -29.54 23.44
CA SER A 273 -14.69 -30.43 24.48
C SER A 273 -14.05 -30.29 25.87
N SER A 274 -12.98 -29.52 26.06
CA SER A 274 -12.43 -29.24 27.39
C SER A 274 -11.98 -27.80 27.57
N VAL A 275 -12.74 -27.07 28.36
CA VAL A 275 -12.44 -25.80 29.06
C VAL A 275 -10.96 -25.36 28.98
N GLY A 276 -10.68 -24.26 28.28
CA GLY A 276 -9.69 -23.29 28.75
C GLY A 276 -8.43 -22.98 27.94
N PHE A 277 -8.34 -23.24 26.64
CA PHE A 277 -7.18 -22.78 25.85
C PHE A 277 -7.59 -21.99 24.61
N ASN A 278 -7.42 -20.66 24.69
CA ASN A 278 -7.64 -19.71 23.59
C ASN A 278 -6.31 -19.25 22.94
N SER A 279 -5.22 -19.97 23.14
CA SER A 279 -3.89 -19.58 22.67
C SER A 279 -3.55 -20.21 21.32
N VAL A 280 -3.04 -19.42 20.37
CA VAL A 280 -2.50 -19.90 19.09
C VAL A 280 -1.00 -19.68 19.07
N GLN A 281 -0.25 -20.67 18.58
CA GLN A 281 1.21 -20.60 18.43
C GLN A 281 1.60 -20.33 16.98
N PHE A 282 2.61 -19.50 16.80
CA PHE A 282 3.19 -19.17 15.49
C PHE A 282 4.71 -19.32 15.53
N LEU A 283 5.30 -19.44 14.34
CA LEU A 283 6.74 -19.36 14.13
C LEU A 283 7.00 -18.30 13.06
N GLY A 284 7.70 -17.23 13.46
CA GLY A 284 8.06 -16.12 12.60
C GLY A 284 9.55 -15.85 12.58
N THR A 285 9.93 -14.72 12.00
CA THR A 285 11.28 -14.18 12.07
C THR A 285 11.53 -13.67 13.50
N PRO A 286 12.66 -14.03 14.12
CA PRO A 286 12.96 -13.62 15.48
C PRO A 286 12.90 -12.10 15.68
N ALA A 287 12.41 -11.69 16.86
CA ALA A 287 12.22 -10.30 17.27
C ALA A 287 11.26 -9.45 16.41
N LEU A 288 10.59 -10.01 15.39
CA LEU A 288 9.59 -9.25 14.64
C LEU A 288 8.24 -9.23 15.38
N PRO A 289 7.63 -8.05 15.59
CA PRO A 289 6.20 -7.94 15.81
C PRO A 289 5.37 -8.40 14.61
N TYR A 290 4.24 -9.02 14.94
CA TYR A 290 3.21 -9.52 14.04
C TYR A 290 1.83 -9.04 14.46
N ARG A 291 1.03 -8.62 13.49
CA ARG A 291 -0.42 -8.49 13.57
C ARG A 291 -1.08 -9.85 13.43
N ILE A 292 -2.04 -10.13 14.31
CA ILE A 292 -2.76 -11.39 14.35
C ILE A 292 -4.15 -11.18 13.77
N PHE A 293 -4.48 -11.96 12.75
CA PHE A 293 -5.79 -11.92 12.11
C PHE A 293 -6.57 -13.19 12.38
N PHE A 294 -7.88 -13.04 12.51
CA PHE A 294 -8.84 -14.14 12.62
C PHE A 294 -9.87 -14.08 11.50
N SER A 295 -10.24 -15.26 11.01
CA SER A 295 -11.32 -15.43 10.04
C SER A 295 -12.20 -16.63 10.41
N ALA A 296 -13.52 -16.42 10.33
CA ALA A 296 -14.51 -17.47 10.48
C ALA A 296 -14.72 -18.28 9.18
N ASP A 297 -14.33 -17.73 8.03
CA ASP A 297 -14.75 -18.20 6.71
C ASP A 297 -13.64 -18.20 5.65
N LEU A 298 -12.39 -17.91 6.05
CA LEU A 298 -11.21 -17.68 5.19
C LEU A 298 -11.30 -16.50 4.22
N ARG A 299 -12.41 -15.76 4.22
CA ARG A 299 -12.67 -14.64 3.31
C ARG A 299 -12.49 -13.31 4.04
N ASN A 300 -13.13 -13.19 5.20
CA ASN A 300 -13.13 -12.00 6.01
C ASN A 300 -12.10 -12.15 7.13
N TRP A 301 -11.05 -11.35 7.07
CA TRP A 301 -9.95 -11.35 8.04
C TRP A 301 -9.96 -10.07 8.86
N ASN A 302 -10.10 -10.20 10.17
CA ASN A 302 -10.06 -9.07 11.10
C ASN A 302 -8.76 -9.11 11.88
N CYS A 303 -8.06 -7.97 12.00
CA CYS A 303 -6.97 -7.92 12.97
C CYS A 303 -7.55 -7.91 14.38
N ILE A 304 -7.05 -8.80 15.24
CA ILE A 304 -7.56 -9.02 16.59
C ILE A 304 -6.52 -8.76 17.68
N GLY A 305 -5.32 -8.34 17.29
CA GLY A 305 -4.24 -7.94 18.19
C GLY A 305 -2.88 -8.12 17.53
N SER A 306 -1.83 -8.07 18.34
CA SER A 306 -0.45 -8.28 17.91
C SER A 306 0.34 -9.11 18.91
N ALA A 307 1.43 -9.73 18.46
CA ALA A 307 2.38 -10.45 19.28
C ALA A 307 3.79 -10.31 18.68
N THR A 308 4.82 -10.39 19.52
CA THR A 308 6.21 -10.29 19.09
C THR A 308 6.87 -11.65 19.17
N ALA A 309 7.53 -12.05 18.08
CA ALA A 309 8.34 -13.25 18.02
C ALA A 309 9.51 -13.19 19.01
N ASP A 310 9.71 -14.27 19.75
CA ASP A 310 10.89 -14.44 20.60
C ASP A 310 12.19 -14.18 19.81
N SER A 311 13.15 -13.51 20.44
CA SER A 311 14.36 -13.01 19.77
C SER A 311 15.31 -14.12 19.30
N ASP A 312 15.22 -15.30 19.90
CA ASP A 312 16.14 -16.40 19.63
C ASP A 312 15.48 -17.47 18.77
N THR A 313 14.21 -17.77 19.08
CA THR A 313 13.49 -18.91 18.50
C THR A 313 12.51 -18.51 17.39
N GLY A 314 12.08 -17.25 17.35
CA GLY A 314 11.01 -16.79 16.47
C GLY A 314 9.61 -17.29 16.86
N ALA A 315 9.48 -18.04 17.94
CA ALA A 315 8.19 -18.55 18.42
C ALA A 315 7.41 -17.45 19.14
N PHE A 316 6.08 -17.45 19.00
CA PHE A 316 5.20 -16.57 19.78
C PHE A 316 3.81 -17.16 19.93
N PHE A 317 3.10 -16.65 20.93
CA PHE A 317 1.74 -17.06 21.27
C PHE A 317 0.80 -15.86 21.22
N PHE A 318 -0.45 -16.11 20.86
CA PHE A 318 -1.51 -15.11 20.92
C PHE A 318 -2.73 -15.69 21.63
N GLU A 319 -3.21 -15.00 22.67
CA GLU A 319 -4.42 -15.37 23.40
C GLU A 319 -5.65 -14.65 22.82
N HIS A 320 -6.59 -15.41 22.27
CA HIS A 320 -7.86 -14.88 21.82
C HIS A 320 -8.75 -14.56 23.04
N LYS A 321 -8.93 -13.26 23.31
CA LYS A 321 -9.67 -12.75 24.48
C LYS A 321 -11.20 -12.95 24.42
N ARG A 322 -11.76 -13.44 23.32
CA ARG A 322 -13.21 -13.66 23.15
C ARG A 322 -13.50 -15.15 23.17
N GLU A 323 -14.65 -15.49 23.74
CA GLU A 323 -15.19 -16.84 23.64
C GLU A 323 -15.50 -17.13 22.16
N LEU A 324 -14.91 -18.20 21.65
CA LEU A 324 -15.11 -18.61 20.26
C LEU A 324 -16.42 -19.39 20.16
N GLU A 325 -17.41 -18.80 19.50
CA GLU A 325 -18.68 -19.48 19.20
C GLU A 325 -18.49 -20.60 18.14
N GLN A 326 -17.38 -20.57 17.40
CA GLN A 326 -17.03 -21.53 16.35
C GLN A 326 -15.51 -21.63 16.13
N ILE A 327 -15.07 -22.74 15.53
CA ILE A 327 -13.69 -22.89 15.02
C ILE A 327 -13.45 -21.81 13.95
N GLY A 328 -12.27 -21.20 13.97
CA GLY A 328 -11.84 -20.26 12.94
C GLY A 328 -10.35 -20.36 12.68
N PHE A 329 -9.91 -19.58 11.70
CA PHE A 329 -8.57 -19.62 11.14
C PHE A 329 -7.76 -18.41 11.59
N TYR A 330 -6.47 -18.61 11.80
CA TYR A 330 -5.56 -17.56 12.23
C TYR A 330 -4.42 -17.39 11.23
N ARG A 331 -3.95 -16.14 11.09
CA ARG A 331 -2.70 -15.83 10.39
C ARG A 331 -1.98 -14.70 11.12
N ALA A 332 -0.66 -14.67 10.97
CA ALA A 332 0.19 -13.62 11.51
C ALA A 332 0.95 -12.93 10.37
N THR A 333 0.86 -11.61 10.29
CA THR A 333 1.61 -10.80 9.30
C THR A 333 2.42 -9.73 10.03
N PRO A 334 3.66 -9.44 9.63
CA PRO A 334 4.44 -8.39 10.27
C PRO A 334 3.80 -6.99 10.20
#